data_AF-A0A6S7J0V1-F1
#
_entry.id   AF-A0A6S7J0V1-F1
#
_cell.length_a   1.000
_cell.length_b   1.000
_cell.length_c   1.000
_cell.angle_alpha   90.00
_cell.angle_beta   90.00
_cell.angle_gamma   90.00
#
_symmetry.space_group_name_H-M   'P 1'
#
loop_
_entity.id
_entity.type
_entity.pdbx_description
1 polymer ?
#
loop_
_entity_poly.entity_id
_entity_poly.type
_entity_poly.pdbx_seq_one_letter_code
_entity_poly.pdbx_strand_id
1 'polypeptide(L)'
;YKATDYVVRGAGKFTISFEPVNGDKKTTVVYDFTGEGGVMMGMYNTDEAIRDFAHSCFQYALLKKWPLYMSTKNTILKRYDGRFKDLFEEIYEE
;
A
#
# COMPACT_ATOMS: atom_id res chain seq x y z
N TYR A 1 -1.05 10.39 -0.37
CA TYR A 1 -1.28 9.21 0.48
C TYR A 1 -2.66 9.31 1.08
N LYS A 2 -3.56 8.40 0.74
CA LYS A 2 -4.89 8.34 1.36
C LYS A 2 -4.82 7.32 2.50
N ALA A 3 -4.92 7.81 3.72
CA ALA A 3 -4.85 7.01 4.93
C ALA A 3 -5.93 7.47 5.92
N THR A 4 -6.33 6.55 6.79
CA THR A 4 -7.19 6.84 7.94
C THR A 4 -6.63 6.11 9.14
N ASP A 5 -6.46 6.83 10.24
CA ASP A 5 -5.84 6.33 11.46
C ASP A 5 -6.72 6.57 12.69
N TYR A 6 -6.49 5.74 13.71
CA TYR A 6 -7.25 5.75 14.95
C TYR A 6 -6.33 5.44 16.14
N VAL A 7 -6.57 6.14 17.25
CA VAL A 7 -5.99 5.80 18.55
C VAL A 7 -6.89 4.77 19.23
N VAL A 8 -6.30 3.65 19.63
CA VAL A 8 -6.96 2.56 20.37
C VAL A 8 -6.62 2.70 21.85
N ARG A 9 -7.62 2.56 22.72
CA ARG A 9 -7.46 2.56 24.18
C ARG A 9 -7.97 1.24 24.75
N GLY A 10 -7.13 0.54 25.51
CA GLY A 10 -7.42 -0.75 26.10
C GLY A 10 -7.36 -1.92 25.12
N ALA A 11 -7.77 -3.10 25.61
CA ALA A 11 -7.77 -4.34 24.86
C ALA A 11 -8.84 -4.38 23.76
N GLY A 12 -8.55 -5.05 22.64
CA GLY A 12 -9.46 -5.13 21.50
C GLY A 12 -8.80 -5.71 20.25
N LYS A 13 -9.59 -6.02 19.21
CA LYS A 13 -9.08 -6.69 18.01
C LYS A 13 -9.06 -5.75 16.80
N PHE A 14 -7.91 -5.60 16.17
CA PHE A 14 -7.80 -4.93 14.87
C PHE A 14 -7.98 -5.93 13.74
N THR A 15 -9.01 -5.68 12.91
CA THR A 15 -9.29 -6.48 11.71
C THR A 15 -9.36 -5.60 10.47
N ILE A 16 -8.96 -6.16 9.34
CA ILE A 16 -9.18 -5.56 8.02
C ILE A 16 -10.13 -6.48 7.26
N SER A 17 -11.21 -5.92 6.71
CA SER A 17 -12.16 -6.65 5.87
C SER A 17 -12.29 -6.03 4.49
N PHE A 18 -12.28 -6.87 3.46
CA PHE A 18 -12.60 -6.49 2.09
C PHE A 18 -13.90 -7.18 1.66
N GLU A 19 -14.84 -6.40 1.16
CA GLU A 19 -16.17 -6.86 0.76
C GLU A 19 -16.35 -6.64 -0.75
N PRO A 20 -16.09 -7.67 -1.58
CA PRO A 20 -16.25 -7.55 -3.01
C PRO A 20 -17.73 -7.46 -3.38
N VAL A 21 -18.06 -6.73 -4.45
CA VAL A 21 -19.43 -6.62 -4.97
C VAL A 21 -20.01 -7.98 -5.34
N ASN A 22 -19.17 -8.87 -5.90
CA ASN A 22 -19.55 -10.20 -6.37
C ASN A 22 -18.67 -11.28 -5.72
N GLY A 23 -18.82 -11.51 -4.42
CA GLY A 23 -18.16 -12.60 -3.72
C GLY A 23 -18.23 -12.49 -2.21
N ASP A 24 -17.50 -13.37 -1.54
CA ASP A 24 -17.53 -13.42 -0.08
C ASP A 24 -16.63 -12.36 0.56
N LYS A 25 -17.15 -11.75 1.64
CA LYS A 25 -16.39 -10.85 2.51
C LYS A 25 -15.18 -11.59 3.10
N LYS A 26 -14.00 -11.03 2.91
CA LYS A 26 -12.75 -11.56 3.49
C LYS A 26 -12.35 -10.70 4.67
N THR A 27 -12.26 -11.28 5.85
CA THR A 27 -11.82 -10.59 7.08
C THR A 27 -10.52 -11.22 7.59
N THR A 28 -9.52 -10.39 7.87
CA THR A 28 -8.22 -10.80 8.41
C THR A 28 -7.97 -10.09 9.73
N VAL A 29 -7.58 -10.84 10.76
CA VAL A 29 -7.09 -10.24 12.01
C VAL A 29 -5.68 -9.75 11.79
N VAL A 30 -5.46 -8.45 12.00
CA VAL A 30 -4.14 -7.84 11.89
C VAL A 30 -3.41 -7.95 13.22
N TYR A 31 -4.10 -7.65 14.32
CA TYR A 31 -3.51 -7.65 15.65
C TYR A 31 -4.58 -7.81 16.74
N ASP A 32 -4.19 -8.38 17.87
CA ASP A 32 -5.00 -8.47 19.09
C ASP A 32 -4.33 -7.61 20.18
N PHE A 33 -4.93 -6.47 20.50
CA PHE A 33 -4.46 -5.58 21.56
C PHE A 33 -4.80 -6.20 22.91
N THR A 34 -3.77 -6.49 23.70
CA THR A 34 -3.92 -7.04 25.06
C THR A 34 -3.57 -6.04 26.17
N GLY A 35 -3.02 -4.88 25.82
CA GLY A 35 -2.48 -3.88 26.75
C GLY A 35 -3.27 -2.57 26.81
N GLU A 36 -2.57 -1.48 27.14
CA GLU A 36 -3.16 -0.15 27.38
C GLU A 36 -3.76 0.51 26.13
N GLY A 37 -3.42 0.01 24.93
CA GLY A 37 -3.92 0.51 23.65
C GLY A 37 -2.82 0.55 22.59
N GLY A 38 -3.00 1.44 21.61
CA GLY A 38 -2.06 1.63 20.52
C GLY A 38 -2.60 2.55 19.45
N VAL A 39 -2.06 2.42 18.24
CA VAL A 39 -2.56 3.11 17.05
C VAL A 39 -2.75 2.11 15.92
N MET A 40 -3.75 2.36 15.08
CA MET A 40 -3.98 1.60 13.85
C MET A 40 -4.15 2.56 12.68
N MET A 41 -3.69 2.14 11.51
CA MET A 41 -3.79 2.92 10.29
C MET A 41 -4.17 1.99 9.13
N GLY A 42 -5.17 2.40 8.37
CA GLY A 42 -5.50 1.84 7.07
C GLY A 42 -4.99 2.77 5.97
N MET A 43 -4.32 2.20 4.97
CA MET A 43 -3.86 2.93 3.80
C MET A 43 -4.11 2.10 2.55
N TYR A 44 -4.42 2.75 1.44
CA TYR A 44 -4.57 2.10 0.14
C TYR A 44 -3.98 2.96 -0.99
N ASN A 45 -3.69 2.29 -2.09
CA ASN A 45 -3.53 2.89 -3.42
C ASN A 45 -4.26 1.99 -4.42
N THR A 46 -4.67 2.57 -5.55
CA THR A 46 -5.23 1.82 -6.66
C THR A 46 -4.16 1.63 -7.72
N ASP A 47 -4.30 0.58 -8.54
CA ASP A 47 -3.34 0.29 -9.59
C ASP A 47 -3.23 1.46 -10.59
N GLU A 48 -4.34 2.14 -10.90
CA GLU A 48 -4.36 3.30 -11.79
C GLU A 48 -3.50 4.44 -11.22
N ALA A 49 -3.67 4.76 -9.94
CA ALA A 49 -2.88 5.80 -9.29
C ALA A 49 -1.38 5.44 -9.24
N ILE A 50 -1.04 4.16 -9.12
CA ILE A 50 0.35 3.70 -9.13
C ILE A 50 0.95 3.85 -10.53
N ARG A 51 0.23 3.46 -11.58
CA ARG A 51 0.68 3.61 -12.98
C ARG A 51 0.87 5.06 -13.38
N ASP A 52 -0.11 5.91 -13.09
CA ASP A 52 -0.01 7.35 -13.36
C ASP A 52 1.21 7.97 -12.67
N PHE A 53 1.47 7.53 -11.43
CA PHE A 53 2.65 7.95 -10.68
C PHE A 53 3.95 7.45 -11.33
N ALA A 54 4.01 6.19 -11.76
CA ALA A 54 5.17 5.62 -12.46
C ALA A 54 5.50 6.39 -13.74
N HIS A 55 4.50 6.64 -14.60
CA HIS A 55 4.67 7.45 -15.80
C HIS A 55 5.20 8.85 -15.47
N SER A 56 4.62 9.52 -14.47
CA SER A 56 5.08 10.84 -14.05
C SER A 56 6.54 10.83 -13.58
N CYS A 57 6.95 9.80 -12.84
CA CYS A 57 8.34 9.65 -12.39
C CYS A 57 9.30 9.44 -13.56
N PHE A 58 8.97 8.56 -14.51
CA PHE A 58 9.81 8.30 -15.67
C PHE A 58 9.93 9.50 -16.60
N GLN A 59 8.81 10.18 -16.91
CA GLN A 59 8.82 11.40 -17.73
C GLN A 59 9.69 12.49 -17.11
N TYR A 60 9.59 12.68 -15.79
CA TYR A 60 10.41 13.65 -15.07
C TYR A 60 11.90 13.28 -15.10
N ALA A 61 12.25 12.01 -14.91
CA ALA A 61 13.63 11.53 -14.97
C ALA A 61 14.24 11.73 -16.37
N LEU A 62 13.48 11.42 -17.43
CA LEU A 62 13.87 11.65 -18.82
C LEU A 62 14.11 13.13 -19.10
N LEU A 63 13.20 14.01 -18.68
CA LEU A 63 13.32 15.46 -18.83
C LEU A 63 14.61 16.00 -18.16
N LYS A 64 14.95 15.48 -16.98
CA LYS A 64 16.15 15.88 -16.23
C LYS A 64 17.42 15.16 -16.67
N LYS A 65 17.31 14.13 -17.51
CA LYS A 65 18.40 13.22 -17.88
C LYS A 65 19.07 12.61 -16.64
N TRP A 66 18.26 12.20 -15.66
CA TRP A 66 18.72 11.64 -14.40
C TRP A 66 18.39 10.16 -14.29
N PRO A 67 19.23 9.36 -13.61
CA PRO A 67 18.85 8.02 -13.23
C PRO A 67 17.69 8.08 -12.23
N LEU A 68 16.73 7.16 -12.39
CA LEU A 68 15.65 6.96 -11.45
C LEU A 68 15.90 5.68 -10.65
N TYR A 69 15.80 5.77 -9.33
CA TYR A 69 15.96 4.64 -8.42
C TYR A 69 14.66 4.42 -7.64
N MET A 70 14.18 3.18 -7.61
CA MET A 70 13.06 2.75 -6.79
C MET A 70 13.60 2.07 -5.54
N SER A 71 13.19 2.54 -4.35
CA SER A 71 13.46 1.85 -3.09
C SER A 71 12.14 1.44 -2.45
N THR A 72 12.09 0.20 -1.96
CA THR A 72 10.90 -0.38 -1.34
C THR A 72 11.27 -1.19 -0.10
N LYS A 73 10.28 -1.46 0.74
CA LYS A 73 10.35 -2.39 1.89
C LYS A 73 9.70 -3.73 1.53
N ASN A 74 9.92 -4.23 0.31
CA ASN A 74 9.28 -5.45 -0.20
C ASN A 74 9.55 -6.71 0.64
N THR A 75 10.59 -6.74 1.47
CA THR A 75 10.83 -7.85 2.40
C THR A 75 9.76 -7.98 3.49
N ILE A 76 9.22 -6.84 3.95
CA ILE A 76 8.20 -6.76 5.00
C ILE A 76 6.81 -6.51 4.39
N LEU A 77 6.73 -5.64 3.38
CA LEU A 77 5.49 -5.25 2.71
C LEU A 77 5.31 -5.99 1.37
N LYS A 78 5.51 -7.32 1.39
CA LYS A 78 5.56 -8.17 0.18
C LYS A 78 4.45 -7.94 -0.83
N ARG A 79 3.20 -7.81 -0.38
CA ARG A 79 2.06 -7.64 -1.28
C ARG A 79 1.91 -6.20 -1.77
N TYR A 80 2.09 -5.26 -0.87
CA TYR A 80 1.84 -3.85 -1.14
C TYR A 80 2.96 -3.24 -1.99
N ASP A 81 4.20 -3.35 -1.51
CA ASP A 81 5.37 -2.86 -2.24
C ASP A 81 5.70 -3.73 -3.45
N GLY A 82 5.37 -5.03 -3.40
CA GLY A 82 5.44 -5.91 -4.55
C GLY A 82 4.56 -5.41 -5.69
N ARG A 83 3.32 -5.02 -5.40
CA ARG A 83 2.42 -4.46 -6.42
C ARG A 83 2.98 -3.16 -7.02
N PHE A 84 3.57 -2.28 -6.21
CA PHE A 84 4.26 -1.09 -6.73
C PHE A 84 5.41 -1.48 -7.67
N LYS A 85 6.27 -2.42 -7.27
CA LYS A 85 7.40 -2.88 -8.09
C LYS A 85 6.90 -3.42 -9.43
N ASP A 86 5.93 -4.33 -9.41
CA ASP A 86 5.44 -5.01 -10.61
C ASP A 86 4.84 -3.98 -11.60
N LEU A 87 4.03 -3.03 -11.11
CA LEU A 87 3.43 -1.99 -11.96
C LEU A 87 4.47 -1.00 -12.51
N PHE A 88 5.48 -0.63 -11.72
CA PHE A 88 6.59 0.22 -12.20
C PHE A 88 7.43 -0.49 -13.26
N GLU A 89 7.65 -1.79 -13.11
CA GLU A 89 8.38 -2.63 -14.05
C GLU A 89 7.61 -2.79 -15.36
N GLU A 90 6.30 -3.05 -15.30
CA GLU A 90 5.42 -3.08 -16.49
C GLU A 90 5.53 -1.78 -17.30
N ILE A 91 5.41 -0.61 -16.67
CA ILE A 91 5.52 0.69 -17.37
C ILE A 91 6.95 0.95 -17.91
N TYR A 92 7.97 0.37 -17.30
CA TYR A 92 9.36 0.52 -17.79
C TYR A 92 9.64 -0.34 -19.03
N GLU A 93 8.98 -1.49 -19.15
CA GLU A 93 9.13 -2.41 -20.28
C GLU A 93 8.25 -2.06 -21.50
N GLU A 94 7.20 -1.26 -21.30
CA GLU A 94 6.37 -0.65 -22.37
C GLU A 94 7.16 0.29 -23.30
#